data_AF-A0A7X7K415-F1
#
_entry.id   AF-A0A7X7K415-F1
#
_cell.length_a   1.000
_cell.length_b   1.000
_cell.length_c   1.000
_cell.angle_alpha   90.00
_cell.angle_beta   90.00
_cell.angle_gamma   90.00
#
_symmetry.space_group_name_H-M   'P 1'
#
loop_
_entity.id
_entity.type
_entity.pdbx_description
1 polymer ?
#
loop_
_entity_poly.entity_id
_entity_poly.type
_entity_poly.pdbx_seq_one_letter_code
_entity_poly.pdbx_strand_id
1 'polypeptide(L)' 'LYGDRLCLIGNVNCGLLDTGTDEQVVASARYALEHGMPGGGYVFSTSNCIYTGMRLARYELMLDVWRQWGAYA' A
#
# COMPACT_ATOMS: atom_id res chain seq x y z
N LEU A 1 -17.76 0.35 11.56
CA LEU A 1 -16.30 0.39 11.25
C LEU A 1 -15.72 1.65 11.90
N TYR A 2 -14.45 1.62 12.34
CA TYR A 2 -13.85 2.63 13.23
C TYR A 2 -13.12 3.78 12.50
N GLY A 3 -13.30 3.94 11.19
CA GLY A 3 -12.51 4.88 10.36
C GLY A 3 -12.68 6.35 10.73
N ASP A 4 -13.78 6.71 11.39
CA ASP A 4 -14.07 8.04 11.95
C ASP A 4 -13.46 8.25 13.36
N ARG A 5 -12.95 7.18 13.98
CA ARG A 5 -12.41 7.17 15.34
C ARG A 5 -10.92 6.86 15.43
N LEU A 6 -10.37 6.19 14.42
CA LEU A 6 -9.00 5.70 14.39
C LEU A 6 -8.35 6.05 13.05
N CYS A 7 -7.12 6.52 13.10
CA CYS A 7 -6.26 6.57 11.93
C CYS A 7 -5.65 5.18 11.70
N LEU A 8 -5.71 4.68 10.48
CA LEU A 8 -5.07 3.41 10.08
C LEU A 8 -3.83 3.68 9.23
N ILE A 9 -2.82 2.83 9.37
CA ILE A 9 -1.59 2.86 8.57
C ILE A 9 -1.25 1.45 8.11
N GLY A 10 -0.80 1.29 6.85
CA GLY A 10 -0.48 -0.01 6.25
C GLY A 10 -1.16 -0.15 4.88
N ASN A 11 -1.32 -1.34 4.29
CA ASN A 11 -0.82 -2.65 4.70
C ASN A 11 -0.16 -3.41 3.53
N VAL A 12 0.43 -2.71 2.55
CA VAL A 12 0.99 -3.35 1.35
C VAL A 12 2.00 -4.43 1.75
N ASN A 13 1.82 -5.64 1.25
CA ASN A 13 2.53 -6.82 1.74
C ASN A 13 4.02 -6.78 1.35
N CYS A 14 4.89 -6.61 2.34
CA CYS A 14 6.34 -6.58 2.13
C CYS A 14 6.92 -7.85 1.51
N GLY A 15 6.34 -9.03 1.83
CA GLY A 15 6.78 -10.30 1.25
C GLY A 15 6.55 -10.34 -0.26
N LEU A 16 5.46 -9.73 -0.74
CA LEU A 16 5.19 -9.58 -2.18
C LEU A 16 6.08 -8.52 -2.83
N LEU A 17 6.41 -7.43 -2.13
CA LEU A 17 7.39 -6.46 -2.61
C LEU A 17 8.78 -7.09 -2.79
N ASP A 18 9.11 -8.08 -1.97
CA ASP A 18 10.39 -8.79 -2.03
C ASP A 18 10.41 -9.87 -3.14
N THR A 19 9.51 -10.84 -3.02
CA THR A 19 9.54 -12.10 -3.80
C THR A 19 8.41 -12.24 -4.81
N GLY A 20 7.42 -11.36 -4.78
CA GLY A 20 6.24 -11.42 -5.64
C GLY A 20 6.46 -10.91 -7.08
N THR A 21 5.44 -11.17 -7.91
CA THR A 21 5.32 -10.59 -9.25
C THR A 21 4.82 -9.15 -9.19
N ASP A 22 4.97 -8.42 -10.29
CA ASP A 22 4.52 -7.04 -10.43
C ASP A 22 2.99 -6.94 -10.22
N GLU A 23 2.24 -7.89 -10.77
CA GLU A 23 0.79 -7.98 -10.64
C GLU A 23 0.38 -8.21 -9.19
N GLN A 24 1.12 -9.03 -8.44
CA GLN A 24 0.86 -9.26 -7.02
C GLN A 24 1.13 -8.00 -6.18
N VAL A 25 2.17 -7.24 -6.50
CA VAL A 25 2.45 -5.95 -5.85
C VAL A 25 1.34 -4.95 -6.13
N VAL A 26 0.95 -4.80 -7.40
CA VAL A 26 -0.13 -3.89 -7.81
C VAL A 26 -1.44 -4.29 -7.14
N ALA A 27 -1.78 -5.58 -7.11
CA ALA A 27 -2.98 -6.08 -6.44
C ALA A 27 -2.95 -5.78 -4.94
N SER A 28 -1.80 -5.99 -4.27
CA SER A 28 -1.66 -5.69 -2.84
C SER A 28 -1.78 -4.19 -2.55
N ALA A 29 -1.20 -3.33 -3.39
CA ALA A 29 -1.30 -1.88 -3.24
C ALA A 29 -2.73 -1.39 -3.46
N ARG A 30 -3.40 -1.88 -4.51
CA ARG A 30 -4.81 -1.54 -4.79
C ARG A 30 -5.74 -2.01 -3.67
N TYR A 31 -5.53 -3.22 -3.17
CA TYR A 31 -6.29 -3.74 -2.03
C TYR A 31 -6.20 -2.81 -0.82
N ALA A 32 -4.99 -2.36 -0.48
CA ALA A 32 -4.77 -1.47 0.66
C ALA A 32 -5.49 -0.12 0.48
N LEU A 33 -5.48 0.45 -0.72
CA LEU A 33 -6.20 1.67 -1.04
C LEU A 33 -7.72 1.48 -0.99
N GLU A 34 -8.25 0.46 -1.67
CA GLU A 34 -9.68 0.18 -1.77
C GLU A 34 -10.34 -0.03 -0.40
N HIS A 35 -9.63 -0.66 0.54
CA HIS A 35 -10.17 -0.99 1.86
C HIS A 35 -9.75 0.01 2.94
N GLY A 36 -8.61 0.68 2.78
CA GLY A 36 -8.07 1.63 3.76
C GLY A 36 -8.63 3.03 3.56
N MET A 37 -8.78 3.50 2.33
CA MET A 37 -9.18 4.88 2.05
C MET A 37 -10.62 5.22 2.47
N PRO A 38 -11.66 4.38 2.27
CA PRO A 38 -13.04 4.78 2.54
C PRO A 38 -13.24 5.33 3.96
N GLY A 39 -13.81 6.53 4.06
CA GLY A 39 -14.04 7.22 5.35
C GLY A 39 -12.89 8.12 5.82
N GLY A 40 -11.77 8.18 5.10
CA GLY A 40 -10.63 9.02 5.48
C GLY A 40 -9.78 8.41 6.60
N GLY A 41 -8.79 9.16 7.09
CA GLY A 41 -7.96 8.72 8.21
C GLY A 41 -7.01 7.55 7.90
N TYR A 42 -6.60 7.40 6.64
CA TYR A 42 -5.74 6.30 6.21
C TYR A 42 -4.40 6.81 5.64
N VAL A 43 -3.31 6.29 6.20
CA VAL A 43 -1.96 6.52 5.72
C VAL A 43 -1.51 5.29 4.94
N PHE A 44 -1.38 5.45 3.63
CA PHE A 44 -0.86 4.40 2.76
C PHE A 44 0.58 4.06 3.15
N SER A 45 0.81 2.80 3.50
CA SER A 45 2.13 2.31 3.91
C SER A 45 2.23 0.80 3.70
N THR A 46 3.42 0.26 3.92
CA THR A 46 3.68 -1.17 3.89
C THR A 46 3.28 -1.86 5.19
N SER A 47 3.15 -3.19 5.16
CA SER A 47 2.82 -4.02 6.34
C SER A 47 3.98 -4.16 7.33
N ASN A 48 5.21 -3.89 6.88
CA ASN A 48 6.44 -3.91 7.67
C ASN A 48 7.49 -2.99 7.01
N CYS A 49 8.70 -2.91 7.57
CA CYS A 49 9.77 -2.06 7.05
C CYS A 49 10.23 -2.44 5.64
N ILE A 50 10.45 -1.42 4.81
CA ILE A 50 11.28 -1.50 3.60
C ILE A 50 12.75 -1.51 4.04
N TYR A 51 13.55 -2.37 3.41
CA TYR A 51 14.96 -2.56 3.76
C TYR A 51 15.83 -2.64 2.50
N THR A 52 17.13 -2.35 2.65
CA THR A 52 18.08 -2.18 1.53
C THR A 52 18.23 -3.39 0.60
N GLY A 53 17.87 -4.60 1.05
CA GLY A 53 17.92 -5.81 0.24
C GLY A 53 16.76 -5.95 -0.75
N MET A 54 15.69 -5.15 -0.59
CA MET A 54 14.52 -5.18 -1.46
C MET A 54 14.80 -4.41 -2.76
N ARG A 55 14.23 -4.90 -3.87
CA ARG A 55 14.33 -4.24 -5.17
C ARG A 55 13.67 -2.85 -5.12
N LEU A 56 14.44 -1.78 -5.35
CA LEU A 56 13.90 -0.40 -5.35
C LEU A 56 12.72 -0.23 -6.31
N ALA A 57 12.80 -0.82 -7.51
CA ALA A 57 11.73 -0.78 -8.50
C ALA A 57 10.38 -1.32 -7.98
N ARG A 58 10.38 -2.23 -7.00
CA ARG A 58 9.16 -2.75 -6.36
C ARG A 58 8.51 -1.70 -5.46
N TYR A 59 9.33 -0.92 -4.75
CA TYR A 59 8.85 0.20 -3.95
C TYR A 59 8.33 1.33 -4.85
N GLU A 60 9.04 1.64 -5.94
CA GLU A 60 8.58 2.63 -6.92
C GLU A 60 7.26 2.23 -7.58
N LEU A 61 7.10 0.96 -7.97
CA LEU A 61 5.85 0.42 -8.50
C LEU A 61 4.68 0.62 -7.53
N MET A 62 4.90 0.36 -6.23
CA MET A 62 3.89 0.60 -5.20
C MET A 62 3.51 2.09 -5.12
N LEU A 63 4.49 3.00 -5.19
CA LEU A 63 4.24 4.44 -5.19
C LEU A 63 3.50 4.91 -6.45
N ASP A 64 3.77 4.32 -7.60
CA ASP A 64 3.07 4.63 -8.84
C ASP A 64 1.60 4.24 -8.78
N VAL A 65 1.28 3.10 -8.18
CA VAL A 65 -0.12 2.72 -7.90
C VAL A 65 -0.78 3.74 -6.97
N TRP A 66 -0.12 4.15 -5.88
CA TRP A 66 -0.66 5.16 -4.98
C TRP A 66 -0.86 6.52 -5.66
N ARG A 67 0.05 6.97 -6.53
CA ARG A 67 -0.11 8.21 -7.30
C ARG A 67 -1.30 8.17 -8.24
N GLN A 68 -1.61 7.01 -8.81
CA GLN A 68 -2.72 6.84 -9.75
C GLN A 68 -4.08 6.70 -9.06
N TRP A 69 -4.13 6.02 -7.90
CA TRP A 69 -5.39 5.58 -7.28
C TRP A 69 -5.62 6.12 -5.87
N GLY A 70 -4.61 6.75 -5.25
CA GLY A 70 -4.61 7.19 -3.86
C GLY A 70 -5.22 8.56 -3.61
N ALA A 71 -5.78 9.20 -4.64
CA ALA A 71 -6.55 10.43 -4.47
C ALA A 71 -7.94 10.11 -3.92
N TYR A 72 -8.31 10.80 -2.84
CA TYR A 72 -9.69 10.80 -2.36
C TYR A 72 -10.61 11.46 -3.40
N ALA A 73 -11.84 10.95 -3.53
CA ALA A 73 -12.89 11.57 -4.32
C ALA A 73 -13.44 12.82 -3.63
#